data_AF-A0A0D0SEA9-F1
#
_entry.id   AF-A0A0D0SEA9-F1
#
_cell.length_a   1.000
_cell.length_b   1.000
_cell.length_c   1.000
_cell.angle_alpha   90.00
_cell.angle_beta   90.00
_cell.angle_gamma   90.00
#
_symmetry.space_group_name_H-M   'P 1'
#
loop_
_entity.id
_entity.type
_entity.pdbx_description
1 polymer ?
#
loop_
_entity_poly.entity_id
_entity_poly.type
_entity_poly.pdbx_seq_one_letter_code
_entity_poly.pdbx_strand_id
1 'polypeptide(L)'
;MKGKHKVIVSNRSLYYEFEIKRNITIIKGDSATGKTALINMITQYQRLGNSSGIRLNCDVPCVVITSDYWKEAIERSSNSILFLDEENKFVNSEEFASVVKRSDNYFVIITRNNLFNLPYSVDEIYGIRSSGKYQNTKKVYNEMFRIYEEEIESPINPKHLVVEDSNAGYEFFKYISNVVGIRCESAGGKSNIPKIIKTIDEEVCIIADGAAFGPEMERIVSLKLDHKNIHIYLPESFECEI
;
A
#
# COMPACT_ATOMS: atom_id res chain seq x y z
N MET A 1 2.93 6.91 16.44
CA MET A 1 4.15 7.02 15.63
C MET A 1 3.94 7.93 14.42
N LYS A 2 4.99 8.65 13.97
CA LYS A 2 5.00 9.48 12.76
C LYS A 2 6.40 9.45 12.14
N GLY A 3 6.49 9.66 10.84
CA GLY A 3 7.76 9.75 10.12
C GLY A 3 8.11 8.46 9.39
N LYS A 4 9.37 8.41 8.94
CA LYS A 4 9.92 7.33 8.12
C LYS A 4 10.84 6.47 8.96
N HIS A 5 10.67 5.17 8.89
CA HIS A 5 11.44 4.21 9.68
C HIS A 5 12.19 3.25 8.75
N LYS A 6 13.51 3.28 8.85
CA LYS A 6 14.37 2.38 8.07
C LYS A 6 14.49 1.04 8.79
N VAL A 7 14.18 -0.04 8.08
CA VAL A 7 14.27 -1.40 8.60
C VAL A 7 15.36 -2.14 7.82
N ILE A 8 16.36 -2.65 8.55
CA ILE A 8 17.38 -3.54 8.00
C ILE A 8 17.29 -4.88 8.72
N VAL A 9 17.08 -5.96 7.97
CA VAL A 9 17.05 -7.33 8.49
C VAL A 9 18.05 -8.16 7.71
N SER A 10 19.04 -8.75 8.37
CA SER A 10 20.06 -9.54 7.67
C SER A 10 20.61 -10.70 8.48
N ASN A 11 21.06 -11.74 7.79
CA ASN A 11 21.85 -12.83 8.35
C ASN A 11 23.08 -13.07 7.44
N ARG A 12 23.64 -14.29 7.45
CA ARG A 12 24.77 -14.64 6.58
C ARG A 12 24.41 -14.63 5.08
N SER A 13 23.21 -15.05 4.73
CA SER A 13 22.79 -15.34 3.35
C SER A 13 21.80 -14.32 2.77
N LEU A 14 21.05 -13.62 3.62
CA LEU A 14 19.99 -12.70 3.22
C LEU A 14 20.24 -11.32 3.83
N TYR A 15 19.85 -10.31 3.07
CA TYR A 15 19.82 -8.91 3.48
C TYR A 15 18.55 -8.27 2.94
N TYR A 16 17.83 -7.57 3.80
CA TYR A 16 16.66 -6.78 3.48
C TYR A 16 16.89 -5.37 4.00
N GLU A 17 16.61 -4.38 3.16
CA GLU A 17 16.65 -2.97 3.51
C GLU A 17 15.50 -2.26 2.84
N PHE A 18 14.67 -1.60 3.64
CA PHE A 18 13.50 -0.86 3.18
C PHE A 18 13.11 0.23 4.18
N GLU A 19 12.24 1.13 3.74
CA GLU A 19 11.75 2.27 4.53
C GLU A 19 10.23 2.21 4.61
N ILE A 20 9.68 2.26 5.83
CA ILE A 20 8.25 2.32 6.09
C ILE A 20 7.89 3.79 6.35
N LYS A 21 6.99 4.35 5.53
CA LYS A 21 6.71 5.79 5.51
C LYS A 21 5.35 6.16 6.08
N ARG A 22 4.38 5.25 5.98
CA ARG A 22 2.99 5.44 6.45
C ARG A 22 2.59 4.34 7.42
N ASN A 23 1.44 4.54 8.06
CA ASN A 23 0.90 3.62 9.06
C ASN A 23 0.52 2.25 8.49
N ILE A 24 0.20 2.13 7.20
CA ILE A 24 -0.12 0.85 6.56
C ILE A 24 0.73 0.70 5.30
N THR A 25 1.49 -0.38 5.25
CA THR A 25 2.28 -0.81 4.10
C THR A 25 1.87 -2.22 3.72
N ILE A 26 1.51 -2.42 2.45
CA ILE A 26 1.09 -3.71 1.90
C ILE A 26 2.24 -4.30 1.09
N ILE A 27 2.60 -5.54 1.37
CA ILE A 27 3.60 -6.28 0.61
C ILE A 27 2.91 -7.41 -0.17
N LYS A 28 2.61 -7.18 -1.46
CA LYS A 28 1.99 -8.18 -2.36
C LYS A 28 3.00 -9.00 -3.14
N GLY A 29 2.70 -10.25 -3.42
CA GLY A 29 3.45 -11.04 -4.41
C GLY A 29 3.36 -12.54 -4.15
N ASP A 30 3.78 -13.30 -5.16
CA ASP A 30 3.68 -14.75 -5.17
C ASP A 30 4.67 -15.44 -4.21
N SER A 31 4.41 -16.73 -3.98
CA SER A 31 5.29 -17.62 -3.22
C SER A 31 6.75 -17.52 -3.69
N ALA A 32 7.70 -17.67 -2.76
CA ALA A 32 9.15 -17.72 -3.02
C ALA A 32 9.87 -16.40 -3.36
N THR A 33 9.24 -15.24 -3.16
CA THR A 33 9.87 -13.91 -3.37
C THR A 33 10.66 -13.36 -2.15
N GLY A 34 10.84 -14.18 -1.10
CA GLY A 34 11.59 -13.79 0.11
C GLY A 34 10.74 -13.14 1.21
N LYS A 35 9.42 -13.03 1.05
CA LYS A 35 8.48 -12.50 2.05
C LYS A 35 8.45 -13.32 3.35
N THR A 36 8.20 -14.63 3.23
CA THR A 36 8.19 -15.56 4.36
C THR A 36 9.55 -15.62 5.05
N ALA A 37 10.65 -15.51 4.29
CA ALA A 37 11.98 -15.45 4.86
C ALA A 37 12.20 -14.19 5.72
N LEU A 38 11.70 -13.02 5.28
CA LEU A 38 11.71 -11.80 6.08
C LEU A 38 10.96 -11.97 7.41
N ILE A 39 9.70 -12.45 7.37
CA ILE A 39 8.89 -12.68 8.58
C ILE A 39 9.57 -13.67 9.52
N ASN A 40 10.07 -14.78 8.98
CA ASN A 40 10.77 -15.81 9.76
C ASN A 40 12.02 -15.26 10.43
N MET A 41 12.77 -14.38 9.75
CA MET A 41 13.95 -13.75 10.32
C MET A 41 13.58 -12.81 11.48
N ILE A 42 12.56 -11.96 11.32
CA ILE A 42 12.11 -11.07 12.40
C ILE A 42 11.58 -11.91 13.58
N THR A 43 10.83 -12.97 13.31
CA THR A 43 10.30 -13.89 14.33
C THR A 43 11.42 -14.57 15.12
N GLN A 44 12.46 -15.07 14.43
CA GLN A 44 13.61 -15.69 15.07
C GLN A 44 14.38 -14.69 15.94
N TYR A 45 14.57 -13.47 15.44
CA TYR A 45 15.20 -12.41 16.22
C TYR A 45 14.38 -12.03 17.44
N GLN A 46 13.05 -11.92 17.32
CA GLN A 46 12.16 -11.64 18.45
C GLN A 46 12.23 -12.73 19.54
N ARG A 47 12.45 -14.00 19.16
CA ARG A 47 12.56 -15.12 20.10
C ARG A 47 13.93 -15.27 20.75
N LEU A 48 15.01 -15.10 19.98
CA LEU A 48 16.37 -15.47 20.40
C LEU A 48 17.31 -14.25 20.51
N GLY A 49 16.87 -13.06 20.12
CA GLY A 49 17.68 -11.86 20.05
C GLY A 49 18.95 -12.09 19.22
N ASN A 50 20.07 -11.61 19.75
CA ASN A 50 21.39 -11.73 19.11
C ASN A 50 21.84 -13.18 18.87
N SER A 51 21.33 -14.15 19.64
CA SER A 51 21.66 -15.58 19.48
C SER A 51 21.06 -16.20 18.22
N SER A 52 20.12 -15.51 17.54
CA SER A 52 19.57 -15.96 16.26
C SER A 52 20.56 -15.91 15.09
N GLY A 53 21.68 -15.16 15.23
CA GLY A 53 22.56 -14.84 14.10
C GLY A 53 21.94 -13.86 13.09
N ILE A 54 20.82 -13.21 13.47
CA ILE A 54 20.11 -12.20 12.69
C ILE A 54 20.44 -10.83 13.27
N ARG A 55 20.72 -9.88 12.39
CA ARG A 55 20.83 -8.46 12.71
C ARG A 55 19.55 -7.77 12.25
N LEU A 56 18.79 -7.27 13.21
CA LEU A 56 17.66 -6.38 13.00
C LEU A 56 18.05 -4.98 13.47
N ASN A 57 17.96 -3.98 12.58
CA ASN A 57 18.24 -2.59 12.90
C ASN A 57 17.05 -1.72 12.43
N CYS A 58 16.42 -1.07 13.40
CA CYS A 58 15.35 -0.10 13.21
C CYS A 58 15.36 0.83 14.43
N ASP A 59 14.91 2.07 14.25
CA ASP A 59 14.76 3.06 15.32
C ASP A 59 13.56 2.78 16.23
N VAL A 60 12.66 1.89 15.80
CA VAL A 60 11.48 1.44 16.56
C VAL A 60 11.42 -0.10 16.61
N PRO A 61 10.74 -0.70 17.61
CA PRO A 61 10.60 -2.15 17.70
C PRO A 61 9.91 -2.72 16.45
N CYS A 62 10.45 -3.82 15.90
CA CYS A 62 9.78 -4.60 14.87
C CYS A 62 9.27 -5.91 15.48
N VAL A 63 7.97 -6.14 15.42
CA VAL A 63 7.30 -7.26 16.09
C VAL A 63 6.46 -8.01 15.08
N VAL A 64 6.55 -9.34 15.08
CA VAL A 64 5.68 -10.19 14.29
C VAL A 64 4.47 -10.60 15.14
N ILE A 65 3.27 -10.42 14.59
CA ILE A 65 2.01 -10.82 15.22
C ILE A 65 1.52 -12.14 14.59
N THR A 66 1.57 -13.22 15.36
CA THR A 66 1.18 -14.58 14.95
C THR A 66 0.34 -15.23 16.03
N SER A 67 -0.98 -14.99 16.06
CA SER A 67 -1.92 -15.72 16.96
C SER A 67 -3.36 -15.27 16.78
N ASP A 68 -4.29 -16.04 17.34
CA ASP A 68 -5.69 -15.65 17.53
C ASP A 68 -5.88 -14.46 18.49
N TYR A 69 -4.91 -14.19 19.38
CA TYR A 69 -4.90 -13.05 20.34
C TYR A 69 -4.25 -11.79 19.76
N TRP A 70 -4.51 -11.53 18.48
CA TRP A 70 -3.90 -10.42 17.75
C TRP A 70 -4.30 -9.05 18.32
N LYS A 71 -5.50 -8.92 18.90
CA LYS A 71 -6.00 -7.65 19.47
C LYS A 71 -5.16 -7.22 20.65
N GLU A 72 -5.02 -8.11 21.64
CA GLU A 72 -4.26 -7.84 22.85
C GLU A 72 -2.79 -7.60 22.51
N ALA A 73 -2.27 -8.28 21.49
CA ALA A 73 -0.90 -8.07 21.03
C ALA A 73 -0.70 -6.68 20.40
N ILE A 74 -1.65 -6.20 19.58
CA ILE A 74 -1.61 -4.84 19.03
C ILE A 74 -1.80 -3.79 20.13
N GLU A 75 -2.76 -3.98 21.04
CA GLU A 75 -3.05 -3.03 22.12
C GLU A 75 -1.91 -2.89 23.14
N ARG A 76 -1.14 -3.97 23.35
CA ARG A 76 0.07 -3.94 24.19
C ARG A 76 1.29 -3.38 23.47
N SER A 77 1.25 -3.30 22.15
CA SER A 77 2.32 -2.72 21.34
C SER A 77 2.08 -1.22 21.20
N SER A 78 3.14 -0.43 21.34
CA SER A 78 3.09 1.01 21.08
C SER A 78 4.34 1.43 20.33
N ASN A 79 4.17 2.39 19.41
CA ASN A 79 5.23 2.95 18.59
C ASN A 79 6.17 1.89 17.98
N SER A 80 5.58 0.84 17.44
CA SER A 80 6.27 -0.30 16.83
C SER A 80 5.85 -0.49 15.38
N ILE A 81 6.67 -1.23 14.62
CA ILE A 81 6.30 -1.76 13.30
C ILE A 81 5.82 -3.20 13.49
N LEU A 82 4.54 -3.43 13.25
CA LEU A 82 3.89 -4.72 13.38
C LEU A 82 3.82 -5.42 12.03
N PHE A 83 4.50 -6.56 11.94
CA PHE A 83 4.53 -7.41 10.75
C PHE A 83 3.45 -8.49 10.86
N LEU A 84 2.61 -8.56 9.85
CA LEU A 84 1.48 -9.49 9.75
C LEU A 84 1.65 -10.32 8.48
N ASP A 85 1.65 -11.65 8.62
CA ASP A 85 1.76 -12.56 7.48
C ASP A 85 0.39 -12.93 6.87
N GLU A 86 0.41 -13.48 5.66
CA GLU A 86 -0.77 -13.81 4.84
C GLU A 86 -1.73 -14.79 5.52
N GLU A 87 -1.22 -15.65 6.42
CA GLU A 87 -2.00 -16.63 7.16
C GLU A 87 -3.00 -16.00 8.15
N ASN A 88 -2.85 -14.71 8.45
CA ASN A 88 -3.71 -13.98 9.39
C ASN A 88 -5.05 -13.60 8.74
N LYS A 89 -6.02 -14.53 8.68
CA LYS A 89 -7.35 -14.31 8.08
C LYS A 89 -8.10 -13.09 8.64
N PHE A 90 -7.80 -12.68 9.88
CA PHE A 90 -8.45 -11.54 10.52
C PHE A 90 -8.12 -10.18 9.89
N VAL A 91 -7.04 -10.07 9.10
CA VAL A 91 -6.58 -8.77 8.53
C VAL A 91 -7.59 -8.13 7.59
N ASN A 92 -8.55 -8.90 7.07
CA ASN A 92 -9.63 -8.38 6.23
C ASN A 92 -10.92 -8.07 7.01
N SER A 93 -10.95 -8.21 8.33
CA SER A 93 -12.14 -7.92 9.14
C SER A 93 -12.31 -6.43 9.42
N GLU A 94 -13.56 -5.98 9.55
CA GLU A 94 -13.88 -4.62 10.03
C GLU A 94 -13.32 -4.37 11.43
N GLU A 95 -13.30 -5.41 12.26
CA GLU A 95 -12.78 -5.36 13.61
C GLU A 95 -11.29 -5.02 13.61
N PHE A 96 -10.49 -5.70 12.80
CA PHE A 96 -9.06 -5.39 12.61
C PHE A 96 -8.87 -3.95 12.13
N ALA A 97 -9.64 -3.52 11.13
CA ALA A 97 -9.57 -2.13 10.65
C ALA A 97 -9.88 -1.11 11.75
N SER A 98 -10.83 -1.41 12.64
CA SER A 98 -11.17 -0.54 13.77
C SER A 98 -10.05 -0.43 14.82
N VAL A 99 -9.25 -1.48 14.99
CA VAL A 99 -8.10 -1.52 15.90
C VAL A 99 -6.92 -0.77 15.27
N VAL A 100 -6.62 -1.03 13.99
CA VAL A 100 -5.57 -0.33 13.23
C VAL A 100 -5.78 1.19 13.26
N LYS A 101 -7.01 1.67 13.05
CA LYS A 101 -7.35 3.10 13.09
C LYS A 101 -7.07 3.78 14.43
N ARG A 102 -7.08 3.03 15.53
CA ARG A 102 -6.88 3.54 16.90
C ARG A 102 -5.46 3.29 17.43
N SER A 103 -4.66 2.54 16.69
CA SER A 103 -3.29 2.17 17.04
C SER A 103 -2.30 3.28 16.67
N ASP A 104 -1.26 3.45 17.48
CA ASP A 104 -0.13 4.35 17.17
C ASP A 104 1.00 3.65 16.41
N ASN A 105 0.86 2.35 16.15
CA ASN A 105 1.83 1.49 15.46
C ASN A 105 1.73 1.62 13.93
N TYR A 106 2.81 1.26 13.24
CA TYR A 106 2.78 1.02 11.79
C TYR A 106 2.57 -0.47 11.52
N PHE A 107 1.91 -0.78 10.41
CA PHE A 107 1.51 -2.13 10.02
C PHE A 107 2.12 -2.48 8.67
N VAL A 108 2.92 -3.54 8.65
CA VAL A 108 3.44 -4.15 7.43
C VAL A 108 2.67 -5.45 7.21
N ILE A 109 1.75 -5.44 6.25
CA ILE A 109 0.84 -6.56 6.00
C ILE A 109 1.26 -7.26 4.72
N ILE A 110 1.65 -8.52 4.84
CA ILE A 110 1.95 -9.40 3.71
C ILE A 110 0.66 -10.12 3.36
N THR A 111 0.16 -9.90 2.15
CA THR A 111 -1.08 -10.57 1.69
C THR A 111 -1.16 -10.55 0.17
N ARG A 112 -1.89 -11.52 -0.40
CA ARG A 112 -2.33 -11.48 -1.80
C ARG A 112 -3.67 -10.80 -1.98
N ASN A 113 -4.47 -10.69 -0.92
CA ASN A 113 -5.83 -10.18 -0.99
C ASN A 113 -5.86 -8.65 -0.90
N ASN A 114 -6.85 -8.03 -1.55
CA ASN A 114 -7.16 -6.61 -1.35
C ASN A 114 -7.87 -6.43 -0.01
N LEU A 115 -7.35 -5.52 0.83
CA LEU A 115 -7.88 -5.25 2.18
C LEU A 115 -8.84 -4.05 2.13
N PHE A 116 -10.04 -4.26 1.59
CA PHE A 116 -11.03 -3.19 1.35
C PHE A 116 -11.46 -2.43 2.61
N ASN A 117 -11.31 -3.05 3.79
CA ASN A 117 -11.64 -2.43 5.08
C ASN A 117 -10.54 -1.46 5.57
N LEU A 118 -9.36 -1.43 4.94
CA LEU A 118 -8.23 -0.59 5.33
C LEU A 118 -7.98 0.53 4.30
N PRO A 119 -7.86 1.80 4.74
CA PRO A 119 -7.46 2.90 3.88
C PRO A 119 -5.94 2.96 3.78
N TYR A 120 -5.35 2.26 2.81
CA TYR A 120 -3.92 2.32 2.52
C TYR A 120 -3.64 3.03 1.20
N SER A 121 -2.47 3.68 1.14
CA SER A 121 -2.06 4.46 -0.01
C SER A 121 -1.59 3.57 -1.15
N VAL A 122 -1.82 4.02 -2.38
CA VAL A 122 -1.32 3.38 -3.61
C VAL A 122 0.21 3.28 -3.59
N ASP A 123 0.85 4.32 -3.06
CA ASP A 123 2.29 4.45 -2.90
C ASP A 123 2.90 3.48 -1.88
N GLU A 124 2.05 2.83 -1.08
CA GLU A 124 2.43 1.92 0.01
C GLU A 124 2.17 0.45 -0.34
N ILE A 125 2.08 0.13 -1.63
CA ILE A 125 1.89 -1.24 -2.14
C ILE A 125 3.17 -1.70 -2.82
N TYR A 126 3.85 -2.66 -2.20
CA TYR A 126 5.18 -3.09 -2.59
C TYR A 126 5.27 -4.57 -2.92
N GLY A 127 6.18 -4.91 -3.82
CA GLY A 127 6.74 -6.24 -3.99
C GLY A 127 8.11 -6.34 -3.32
N ILE A 128 8.60 -7.56 -3.13
CA ILE A 128 9.99 -7.80 -2.72
C ILE A 128 10.69 -8.51 -3.87
N ARG A 129 11.89 -8.05 -4.24
CA ARG A 129 12.74 -8.70 -5.23
C ARG A 129 14.19 -8.70 -4.80
N SER A 130 14.96 -9.63 -5.36
CA SER A 130 16.43 -9.52 -5.31
C SER A 130 16.85 -8.31 -6.15
N SER A 131 17.57 -7.38 -5.52
CA SER A 131 18.08 -6.16 -6.15
C SER A 131 19.13 -6.42 -7.23
N GLY A 132 19.67 -7.65 -7.30
CA GLY A 132 20.80 -7.98 -8.17
C GLY A 132 22.09 -7.23 -7.82
N LYS A 133 22.12 -6.44 -6.74
CA LYS A 133 23.32 -5.77 -6.24
C LYS A 133 24.24 -6.83 -5.62
N TYR A 134 25.54 -6.70 -5.89
CA TYR A 134 26.57 -7.59 -5.32
C TYR A 134 26.40 -9.08 -5.65
N GLN A 135 26.11 -9.41 -6.92
CA GLN A 135 25.85 -10.80 -7.38
C GLN A 135 26.97 -11.80 -7.07
N ASN A 136 28.21 -11.33 -6.86
CA ASN A 136 29.37 -12.16 -6.52
C ASN A 136 29.59 -12.34 -5.00
N THR A 137 28.62 -11.93 -4.17
CA THR A 137 28.69 -12.15 -2.72
C THR A 137 27.84 -13.35 -2.32
N LYS A 138 28.19 -14.00 -1.21
CA LYS A 138 27.40 -15.12 -0.63
C LYS A 138 26.01 -14.68 -0.10
N LYS A 139 25.66 -13.41 -0.26
CA LYS A 139 24.51 -12.76 0.36
C LYS A 139 23.58 -12.19 -0.72
N VAL A 140 22.30 -12.55 -0.64
CA VAL A 140 21.25 -12.03 -1.52
C VAL A 140 20.68 -10.75 -0.91
N TYR A 141 20.75 -9.66 -1.66
CA TYR A 141 20.24 -8.35 -1.27
C TYR A 141 18.84 -8.14 -1.83
N ASN A 142 17.88 -8.01 -0.94
CA ASN A 142 16.46 -7.82 -1.26
C ASN A 142 16.06 -6.37 -0.99
N GLU A 143 15.25 -5.82 -1.90
CA GLU A 143 14.68 -4.49 -1.80
C GLU A 143 13.17 -4.55 -2.04
N MET A 144 12.45 -3.55 -1.51
CA MET A 144 11.06 -3.31 -1.87
C MET A 144 10.99 -2.46 -3.14
N PHE A 145 10.03 -2.77 -4.01
CA PHE A 145 9.70 -1.98 -5.19
C PHE A 145 8.20 -1.72 -5.22
N ARG A 146 7.77 -0.57 -5.74
CA ARG A 146 6.35 -0.25 -5.86
C ARG A 146 5.73 -1.10 -6.96
N ILE A 147 4.56 -1.68 -6.67
CA ILE A 147 3.85 -2.50 -7.67
C ILE A 147 3.10 -1.61 -8.67
N TYR A 148 2.57 -0.49 -8.18
CA TYR A 148 1.91 0.49 -9.01
C TYR A 148 2.81 1.72 -9.06
N GLU A 149 3.66 1.79 -10.07
CA GLU A 149 4.37 3.02 -10.44
C GLU A 149 3.49 3.77 -11.44
N GLU A 150 3.29 5.07 -11.23
CA GLU A 150 2.59 5.91 -12.19
C GLU A 150 3.46 6.04 -13.44
N GLU A 151 3.11 5.30 -14.49
CA GLU A 151 3.50 5.71 -15.84
C GLU A 151 2.67 6.95 -16.17
N ILE A 152 3.25 8.13 -15.99
CA ILE A 152 2.67 9.39 -16.49
C ILE A 152 2.79 9.33 -18.02
N GLU A 153 1.83 8.65 -18.66
CA GLU A 153 1.74 8.57 -20.11
C GLU A 153 1.32 9.93 -20.68
N SER A 154 2.31 10.77 -21.02
CA SER A 154 2.13 11.94 -21.89
C SER A 154 1.09 12.97 -21.39
N PRO A 155 0.93 14.14 -22.03
CA PRO A 155 -0.22 14.98 -21.76
C PRO A 155 -1.51 14.25 -22.18
N ILE A 156 -2.35 13.92 -21.19
CA ILE A 156 -3.69 13.37 -21.41
C ILE A 156 -4.66 14.50 -21.77
N ASN A 157 -5.64 14.21 -22.65
CA ASN A 157 -6.68 15.18 -23.02
C ASN A 157 -8.08 14.59 -22.78
N PRO A 158 -8.49 14.42 -21.51
CA PRO A 158 -9.75 13.77 -21.17
C PRO A 158 -10.95 14.59 -21.64
N LYS A 159 -11.97 13.90 -22.18
CA LYS A 159 -13.28 14.47 -22.51
C LYS A 159 -14.22 14.49 -21.30
N HIS A 160 -13.91 13.67 -20.29
CA HIS A 160 -14.72 13.49 -19.11
C HIS A 160 -13.83 13.31 -17.87
N LEU A 161 -14.19 13.96 -16.76
CA LEU A 161 -13.62 13.76 -15.44
C LEU A 161 -14.60 12.99 -14.55
N VAL A 162 -14.11 11.93 -13.90
CA VAL A 162 -14.86 11.18 -12.88
C VAL A 162 -14.11 11.33 -11.57
N VAL A 163 -14.73 11.98 -10.59
CA VAL A 163 -14.12 12.23 -9.28
C VAL A 163 -14.66 11.22 -8.27
N GLU A 164 -13.79 10.56 -7.51
CA GLU A 164 -14.18 9.59 -6.47
C GLU A 164 -15.17 10.19 -5.47
N ASP A 165 -14.80 11.35 -4.90
CA ASP A 165 -15.54 12.04 -3.85
C ASP A 165 -16.83 12.67 -4.39
N SER A 166 -17.74 13.03 -3.48
CA SER A 166 -18.95 13.81 -3.75
C SER A 166 -18.99 15.16 -3.04
N ASN A 167 -17.94 15.51 -2.28
CA ASN A 167 -17.88 16.71 -1.46
C ASN A 167 -16.81 17.68 -2.01
N ALA A 168 -15.94 18.18 -1.14
CA ALA A 168 -14.96 19.22 -1.47
C ALA A 168 -14.05 18.85 -2.65
N GLY A 169 -13.62 17.59 -2.76
CA GLY A 169 -12.80 17.13 -3.89
C GLY A 169 -13.57 17.25 -5.21
N TYR A 170 -14.85 16.87 -5.22
CA TYR A 170 -15.71 17.01 -6.40
C TYR A 170 -15.98 18.48 -6.75
N GLU A 171 -16.30 19.33 -5.77
CA GLU A 171 -16.56 20.76 -6.02
C GLU A 171 -15.37 21.45 -6.67
N PHE A 172 -14.15 21.14 -6.20
CA PHE A 172 -12.91 21.67 -6.76
C PHE A 172 -12.72 21.26 -8.23
N PHE A 173 -12.77 19.97 -8.53
CA PHE A 173 -12.58 19.49 -9.90
C PHE A 173 -13.74 19.88 -10.83
N LYS A 174 -14.95 20.05 -10.28
CA LYS A 174 -16.09 20.56 -11.04
C LYS A 174 -15.89 22.02 -11.46
N TYR A 175 -15.33 22.85 -10.58
CA TYR A 175 -14.97 24.23 -10.92
C TYR A 175 -13.93 24.26 -12.04
N ILE A 176 -12.84 23.48 -11.92
CA ILE A 176 -11.79 23.39 -12.95
C ILE A 176 -12.37 22.88 -14.27
N SER A 177 -13.20 21.84 -14.24
CA SER A 177 -13.78 21.26 -15.45
C SER A 177 -14.67 22.28 -16.19
N ASN A 178 -15.42 23.12 -15.46
CA ASN A 178 -16.24 24.17 -16.07
C ASN A 178 -15.40 25.25 -16.75
N VAL A 179 -14.24 25.60 -16.19
CA VAL A 179 -13.30 26.56 -16.81
C VAL A 179 -12.68 25.99 -18.09
N VAL A 180 -12.34 24.70 -18.09
CA VAL A 180 -11.72 24.02 -19.25
C VAL A 180 -12.78 23.56 -20.28
N GLY A 181 -14.05 23.48 -19.90
CA GLY A 181 -15.14 23.01 -20.77
C GLY A 181 -15.27 21.48 -20.86
N ILE A 182 -14.85 20.75 -19.81
CA ILE A 182 -14.86 19.29 -19.74
C ILE A 182 -16.01 18.81 -18.85
N ARG A 183 -16.68 17.72 -19.25
CA ARG A 183 -17.72 17.09 -18.43
C ARG A 183 -17.11 16.58 -17.13
N CYS A 184 -17.78 16.76 -16.00
CA CYS A 184 -17.35 16.22 -14.72
C CYS A 184 -18.53 15.65 -13.93
N GLU A 185 -18.36 14.43 -13.42
CA GLU A 185 -19.31 13.75 -12.55
C GLU A 185 -18.63 13.12 -11.33
N SER A 186 -19.40 12.89 -10.28
CA SER A 186 -18.96 12.21 -9.06
C SER A 186 -19.27 10.73 -9.14
N ALA A 187 -18.33 9.89 -8.71
CA ALA A 187 -18.51 8.45 -8.58
C ALA A 187 -19.25 8.04 -7.31
N GLY A 188 -19.32 8.91 -6.29
CA GLY A 188 -19.95 8.58 -5.01
C GLY A 188 -19.19 7.51 -4.22
N GLY A 189 -17.86 7.52 -4.30
CA GLY A 189 -16.95 6.62 -3.60
C GLY A 189 -16.20 5.63 -4.50
N LYS A 190 -15.00 5.24 -4.05
CA LYS A 190 -14.08 4.34 -4.78
C LYS A 190 -14.70 3.05 -5.32
N SER A 191 -15.65 2.44 -4.61
CA SER A 191 -16.27 1.17 -5.03
C SER A 191 -17.12 1.27 -6.30
N ASN A 192 -17.52 2.49 -6.70
CA ASN A 192 -18.32 2.71 -7.91
C ASN A 192 -17.46 2.98 -9.15
N ILE A 193 -16.23 3.44 -8.99
CA ILE A 193 -15.32 3.75 -10.10
C ILE A 193 -15.19 2.59 -11.10
N PRO A 194 -14.97 1.33 -10.66
CA PRO A 194 -14.84 0.23 -11.61
C PRO A 194 -16.15 -0.12 -12.35
N LYS A 195 -17.31 0.30 -11.85
CA LYS A 195 -18.59 0.15 -12.57
C LYS A 195 -18.68 1.17 -13.69
N ILE A 196 -18.26 2.41 -13.40
CA ILE A 196 -18.22 3.52 -14.35
C ILE A 196 -17.27 3.22 -15.52
N ILE A 197 -16.07 2.70 -15.23
CA ILE A 197 -15.08 2.31 -16.26
C ILE A 197 -15.69 1.36 -17.30
N LYS A 198 -16.49 0.39 -16.87
CA LYS A 198 -17.09 -0.62 -17.78
C LYS A 198 -18.16 -0.07 -18.71
N THR A 199 -18.69 1.11 -18.42
CA THR A 199 -19.79 1.73 -19.18
C THR A 199 -19.36 2.92 -20.03
N ILE A 200 -18.11 3.38 -19.88
CA ILE A 200 -17.60 4.57 -20.56
C ILE A 200 -16.76 4.17 -21.77
N ASP A 201 -17.17 4.65 -22.94
CA ASP A 201 -16.45 4.47 -24.21
C ASP A 201 -15.61 5.70 -24.62
N GLU A 202 -15.71 6.81 -23.87
CA GLU A 202 -14.97 8.05 -24.14
C GLU A 202 -13.67 8.16 -23.33
N GLU A 203 -12.81 9.10 -23.71
CA GLU A 203 -11.56 9.36 -22.98
C GLU A 203 -11.85 10.05 -21.64
N VAL A 204 -11.56 9.35 -20.55
CA VAL A 204 -11.93 9.77 -19.19
C VAL A 204 -10.70 9.81 -18.29
N CYS A 205 -10.63 10.83 -17.44
CA CYS A 205 -9.66 10.88 -16.34
C CYS A 205 -10.39 10.69 -15.01
N ILE A 206 -9.98 9.67 -14.28
CA ILE A 206 -10.51 9.33 -12.96
C ILE A 206 -9.61 9.97 -11.92
N ILE A 207 -10.21 10.67 -10.98
CA ILE A 207 -9.49 11.34 -9.90
C ILE A 207 -9.93 10.74 -8.56
N ALA A 208 -9.00 10.19 -7.79
CA ALA A 208 -9.28 9.48 -6.54
C ALA A 208 -8.23 9.77 -5.46
N ASP A 209 -8.56 9.55 -4.19
CA ASP A 209 -7.66 9.83 -3.06
C ASP A 209 -6.53 8.79 -3.02
N GLY A 210 -5.34 9.15 -3.51
CA GLY A 210 -4.18 8.27 -3.53
C GLY A 210 -3.76 7.77 -2.13
N ALA A 211 -4.17 8.43 -1.05
CA ALA A 211 -3.92 7.99 0.32
C ALA A 211 -4.80 6.80 0.76
N ALA A 212 -5.97 6.60 0.12
CA ALA A 212 -6.96 5.60 0.53
C ALA A 212 -7.48 4.71 -0.62
N PHE A 213 -6.97 4.89 -1.84
CA PHE A 213 -7.38 4.19 -3.05
C PHE A 213 -6.65 2.85 -3.29
N GLY A 214 -5.63 2.53 -2.49
CA GLY A 214 -4.83 1.31 -2.61
C GLY A 214 -5.61 -0.01 -2.76
N PRO A 215 -6.74 -0.22 -2.05
CA PRO A 215 -7.58 -1.43 -2.21
C PRO A 215 -8.15 -1.66 -3.61
N GLU A 216 -8.39 -0.61 -4.40
CA GLU A 216 -9.01 -0.73 -5.72
C GLU A 216 -7.98 -0.92 -6.85
N MET A 217 -6.69 -0.66 -6.59
CA MET A 217 -5.66 -0.58 -7.63
C MET A 217 -5.56 -1.82 -8.51
N GLU A 218 -5.65 -3.02 -7.93
CA GLU A 218 -5.57 -4.26 -8.70
C GLU A 218 -6.71 -4.39 -9.70
N ARG A 219 -7.94 -4.10 -9.26
CA ARG A 219 -9.14 -4.13 -10.09
C ARG A 219 -9.06 -3.10 -11.21
N ILE A 220 -8.58 -1.91 -10.86
CA ILE A 220 -8.48 -0.78 -11.77
C ILE A 220 -7.41 -1.02 -12.84
N VAL A 221 -6.22 -1.48 -12.47
CA VAL A 221 -5.15 -1.83 -13.42
C VAL A 221 -5.60 -2.94 -14.36
N SER A 222 -6.30 -3.96 -13.86
CA SER A 222 -6.87 -5.01 -14.71
C SER A 222 -7.86 -4.45 -15.73
N LEU A 223 -8.69 -3.46 -15.37
CA LEU A 223 -9.63 -2.83 -16.31
C LEU A 223 -8.91 -1.94 -17.33
N LYS A 224 -7.82 -1.25 -16.96
CA LYS A 224 -7.06 -0.42 -17.92
C LYS A 224 -6.44 -1.24 -19.06
N LEU A 225 -6.14 -2.53 -18.84
CA LEU A 225 -5.63 -3.41 -19.91
C LEU A 225 -6.62 -3.52 -21.08
N ASP A 226 -7.91 -3.53 -20.78
CA ASP A 226 -8.99 -3.63 -21.77
C ASP A 226 -9.51 -2.24 -22.22
N HIS A 227 -9.35 -1.22 -21.37
CA HIS A 227 -9.89 0.13 -21.58
C HIS A 227 -8.78 1.20 -21.57
N LYS A 228 -8.04 1.33 -22.69
CA LYS A 228 -6.94 2.30 -22.84
C LYS A 228 -7.36 3.78 -22.84
N ASN A 229 -8.67 4.04 -22.98
CA ASN A 229 -9.28 5.37 -22.89
C ASN A 229 -9.40 5.88 -21.44
N ILE A 230 -9.02 5.07 -20.45
CA ILE A 230 -9.11 5.42 -19.03
C ILE A 230 -7.75 5.90 -18.53
N HIS A 231 -7.74 7.11 -18.01
CA HIS A 231 -6.61 7.71 -17.30
C HIS A 231 -6.92 7.85 -15.83
N ILE A 232 -5.90 7.84 -14.98
CA ILE A 232 -6.09 7.91 -13.53
C ILE A 232 -5.09 8.89 -12.97
N TYR A 233 -5.60 9.78 -12.12
CA TYR A 233 -4.83 10.72 -11.35
C TYR A 233 -5.11 10.47 -9.87
N LEU A 234 -4.05 10.13 -9.12
CA LEU A 234 -4.14 9.72 -7.72
C LEU A 234 -3.38 10.68 -6.82
N PRO A 235 -3.87 11.93 -6.66
CA PRO A 235 -3.20 12.89 -5.79
C PRO A 235 -3.10 12.35 -4.35
N GLU A 236 -2.01 12.70 -3.67
CA GLU A 236 -1.76 12.27 -2.29
C GLU A 236 -2.76 12.90 -1.28
N SER A 237 -3.38 14.01 -1.67
CA SER A 237 -4.47 14.68 -0.96
C SER A 237 -5.34 15.45 -1.96
N PHE A 238 -6.65 15.49 -1.70
CA PHE A 238 -7.59 16.37 -2.40
C PHE A 238 -7.57 17.82 -1.88
N GLU A 239 -7.02 18.02 -0.68
CA GLU A 239 -6.97 19.33 -0.03
C GLU A 239 -5.69 20.06 -0.49
N CYS A 240 -5.86 21.11 -1.28
CA CYS A 240 -4.82 22.12 -1.44
C CYS A 240 -4.78 22.95 -0.15
N GLU A 241 -3.67 22.95 0.57
CA GLU A 241 -3.32 24.09 1.43
C GLU A 241 -3.16 25.29 0.49
N ILE A 242 -4.19 26.14 0.42
CA ILE A 242 -4.14 27.46 -0.24
C ILE A 242 -3.45 28.44 0.71
#